data_AF-A0A972P1M7-F1
#
_entry.id   AF-A0A972P1M7-F1
#
_cell.length_a   1.000
_cell.length_b   1.000
_cell.length_c   1.000
_cell.angle_alpha   90.00
_cell.angle_beta   90.00
_cell.angle_gamma   90.00
#
_symmetry.space_group_name_H-M   'P 1'
#
loop_
_entity.id
_entity.type
_entity.pdbx_description
1 polymer ?
#
loop_
_entity_poly.entity_id
_entity_poly.type
_entity_poly.pdbx_seq_one_letter_code
_entity_poly.pdbx_strand_id
1 'polypeptide(L)'
;MRLNGGFVAKHDVAFNRVAFRPRPKFPCTTGDADDRIMKRLLLLVPAAAVTALLAACGSSSGPARDASQPMMYVSSQRAPADIADCLESKLSRVRMSRVGDATEIAVGSDSNNSYFVTLTPLNAGSVIKVIHPANAPDDPPESEMRFDIARCAT
;
A
#
# COMPACT_ATOMS: atom_id res chain seq x y z
N MET A 1 -50.91 -10.25 -0.41
CA MET A 1 -50.23 -9.02 0.05
C MET A 1 -49.02 -8.75 -0.85
N ARG A 2 -49.00 -7.58 -1.49
CA ARG A 2 -47.91 -7.00 -2.29
C ARG A 2 -47.28 -5.86 -1.49
N LEU A 3 -45.98 -5.61 -1.67
CA LEU A 3 -45.25 -4.33 -1.55
C LEU A 3 -43.87 -4.60 -2.23
N ASN A 4 -43.58 -4.18 -3.47
CA ASN A 4 -43.32 -2.86 -4.08
C ASN A 4 -42.06 -2.12 -3.58
N GLY A 5 -41.20 -1.77 -4.55
CA GLY A 5 -40.10 -0.79 -4.49
C GLY A 5 -38.83 -1.30 -5.18
N GLY A 6 -38.37 -0.88 -6.37
CA GLY A 6 -38.74 0.24 -7.23
C GLY A 6 -37.63 1.29 -7.27
N PHE A 7 -36.68 1.18 -8.21
CA PHE A 7 -35.93 2.34 -8.74
C PHE A 7 -35.64 2.14 -10.23
N VAL A 8 -36.18 3.07 -11.01
CA VAL A 8 -35.99 3.27 -12.45
C VAL A 8 -35.04 4.46 -12.60
N ALA A 9 -34.04 4.33 -13.48
CA ALA A 9 -33.46 5.46 -14.18
C ALA A 9 -33.15 5.03 -15.61
N LYS A 10 -33.92 5.62 -16.52
CA LYS A 10 -33.78 5.59 -17.98
C LYS A 10 -33.16 6.92 -18.37
N HIS A 11 -32.15 6.96 -19.23
CA HIS A 11 -31.97 8.02 -20.23
C HIS A 11 -31.14 7.53 -21.42
N ASP A 12 -31.62 7.93 -22.59
CA ASP A 12 -31.32 7.51 -23.95
C ASP A 12 -30.10 8.24 -24.59
N VAL A 13 -29.40 7.51 -25.47
CA VAL A 13 -28.96 7.85 -26.85
C VAL A 13 -28.12 9.12 -27.12
N ALA A 14 -26.95 8.95 -27.75
CA ALA A 14 -26.65 9.35 -29.15
C ALA A 14 -25.14 9.40 -29.47
N PHE A 15 -24.76 8.83 -30.62
CA PHE A 15 -23.45 8.91 -31.27
C PHE A 15 -23.11 10.33 -31.79
N ASN A 16 -21.83 10.72 -31.75
CA ASN A 16 -21.23 11.49 -32.85
C ASN A 16 -19.69 11.35 -32.93
N ARG A 17 -19.20 11.09 -34.14
CA ARG A 17 -17.78 11.14 -34.56
C ARG A 17 -17.33 12.61 -34.63
N VAL A 18 -16.00 12.87 -34.57
CA VAL A 18 -15.20 13.69 -35.54
C VAL A 18 -13.83 14.15 -34.97
N ALA A 19 -12.79 13.90 -35.79
CA ALA A 19 -11.53 14.64 -36.06
C ALA A 19 -10.36 14.81 -35.05
N PHE A 20 -9.19 14.32 -35.53
CA PHE A 20 -7.86 14.94 -35.72
C PHE A 20 -7.19 15.84 -34.64
N ARG A 21 -5.90 15.52 -34.38
CA ARG A 21 -4.90 16.24 -33.58
C ARG A 21 -4.62 17.69 -34.08
N PRO A 22 -3.97 18.58 -33.30
CA PRO A 22 -2.49 18.68 -33.31
C PRO A 22 -1.80 19.09 -31.98
N ARG A 23 -0.45 18.97 -31.99
CA ARG A 23 0.51 19.20 -30.89
C ARG A 23 0.53 20.66 -30.37
N PRO A 24 0.76 20.90 -29.06
CA PRO A 24 1.13 22.22 -28.57
C PRO A 24 2.61 22.53 -28.86
N LYS A 25 2.84 23.71 -29.42
CA LYS A 25 4.11 24.33 -29.80
C LYS A 25 4.62 25.15 -28.61
N PHE A 26 5.88 25.01 -28.23
CA PHE A 26 6.53 25.88 -27.23
C PHE A 26 6.82 27.26 -27.85
N PRO A 27 6.48 28.38 -27.18
CA PRO A 27 6.93 29.69 -27.60
C PRO A 27 8.34 30.00 -27.05
N CYS A 28 9.26 30.33 -27.95
CA CYS A 28 10.47 31.09 -27.64
C CYS A 28 10.12 32.58 -27.76
N THR A 29 10.45 33.39 -26.76
CA THR A 29 10.48 34.85 -26.91
C THR A 29 11.73 35.40 -26.25
N THR A 30 12.72 35.69 -27.09
CA THR A 30 13.80 36.66 -26.84
C THR A 30 13.21 38.06 -27.00
N GLY A 31 13.52 38.97 -26.09
CA GLY A 31 13.11 40.37 -26.16
C GLY A 31 13.93 41.21 -25.20
N ASP A 32 15.09 41.65 -25.70
CA ASP A 32 15.99 42.66 -25.15
C ASP A 32 15.51 44.05 -25.60
N ALA A 33 15.35 44.99 -24.66
CA ALA A 33 15.74 46.40 -24.79
C ALA A 33 15.22 47.23 -23.60
N ASP A 34 16.18 47.95 -23.03
CA ASP A 34 16.13 49.00 -22.02
C ASP A 34 15.34 50.23 -22.50
N ASP A 35 14.45 50.79 -21.65
CA ASP A 35 14.15 52.22 -21.69
C ASP A 35 13.69 52.72 -20.30
N ARG A 36 14.68 53.18 -19.53
CA ARG A 36 14.72 54.46 -18.81
C ARG A 36 13.40 55.21 -18.52
N ILE A 37 13.31 55.68 -17.27
CA ILE A 37 12.79 57.00 -16.79
C ILE A 37 11.75 56.89 -15.68
N MET A 38 12.29 57.08 -14.47
CA MET A 38 11.73 57.81 -13.33
C MET A 38 10.20 57.83 -13.16
N LYS A 39 9.74 57.23 -12.07
CA LYS A 39 8.97 57.97 -11.06
C LYS A 39 9.06 57.31 -9.69
N ARG A 40 9.69 58.10 -8.82
CA ARG A 40 9.71 58.00 -7.36
C ARG A 40 8.31 57.80 -6.79
N LEU A 41 8.27 57.05 -5.70
CA LEU A 41 7.34 57.12 -4.56
C LEU A 41 6.01 56.37 -4.65
N LEU A 42 5.66 55.81 -3.48
CA LEU A 42 4.36 55.30 -3.00
C LEU A 42 4.16 53.79 -3.23
N LEU A 43 4.47 52.95 -2.22
CA LEU A 43 3.62 52.54 -1.07
C LEU A 43 2.49 51.55 -1.44
N LEU A 44 2.48 50.39 -0.75
CA LEU A 44 1.39 49.47 -0.33
C LEU A 44 1.79 47.97 -0.55
N VAL A 45 2.08 47.13 0.47
CA VAL A 45 1.15 46.31 1.33
C VAL A 45 0.45 45.17 0.53
N PRO A 46 0.23 43.93 1.05
CA PRO A 46 1.03 42.94 1.82
C PRO A 46 0.92 41.50 1.17
N ALA A 47 1.24 40.42 1.92
CA ALA A 47 0.89 39.00 1.65
C ALA A 47 1.81 38.24 0.65
N ALA A 48 2.12 36.96 0.76
CA ALA A 48 1.67 35.88 1.62
C ALA A 48 2.79 34.83 1.76
N ALA A 49 2.76 34.07 2.85
CA ALA A 49 3.62 32.93 3.11
C ALA A 49 3.58 31.90 1.97
N VAL A 50 4.74 31.44 1.52
CA VAL A 50 4.86 30.25 0.66
C VAL A 50 5.35 29.10 1.54
N THR A 51 4.40 28.38 2.13
CA THR A 51 4.64 27.07 2.74
C THR A 51 4.82 26.04 1.62
N ALA A 52 6.06 25.62 1.40
CA ALA A 52 6.36 24.50 0.50
C ALA A 52 5.96 23.18 1.17
N LEU A 53 4.80 22.62 0.78
CA LEU A 53 4.48 21.23 1.07
C LEU A 53 5.25 20.32 0.12
N LEU A 54 6.33 19.72 0.62
CA LEU A 54 6.96 18.55 0.05
C LEU A 54 6.01 17.36 0.22
N ALA A 55 5.18 17.09 -0.80
CA ALA A 55 4.49 15.81 -0.93
C ALA A 55 5.52 14.75 -1.38
N ALA A 56 6.35 14.28 -0.45
CA ALA A 56 7.13 13.07 -0.63
C ALA A 56 6.21 11.88 -0.34
N CYS A 57 5.53 11.38 -1.36
CA CYS A 57 4.90 10.06 -1.31
C CYS A 57 6.02 9.01 -1.41
N GLY A 58 6.72 8.80 -0.30
CA GLY A 58 7.64 7.69 -0.16
C GLY A 58 6.83 6.40 -0.05
N SER A 59 6.65 5.68 -1.15
CA SER A 59 6.36 4.25 -1.06
C SER A 59 7.59 3.60 -0.43
N SER A 60 7.53 3.41 0.88
CA SER A 60 8.45 2.52 1.58
C SER A 60 8.13 1.11 1.11
N SER A 61 8.71 0.70 -0.02
CA SER A 61 8.92 -0.70 -0.30
C SER A 61 9.86 -1.18 0.81
N GLY A 62 9.30 -1.87 1.81
CA GLY A 62 10.08 -2.55 2.84
C GLY A 62 11.17 -3.40 2.19
N PRO A 63 12.24 -3.74 2.94
CA PRO A 63 13.40 -4.46 2.40
C PRO A 63 12.90 -5.60 1.52
N ALA A 64 13.30 -5.57 0.24
CA ALA A 64 12.94 -6.57 -0.75
C ALA A 64 13.37 -7.93 -0.19
N ARG A 65 12.41 -8.65 0.41
CA ARG A 65 12.67 -9.94 1.00
C ARG A 65 13.04 -10.83 -0.17
N ASP A 66 14.28 -11.30 -0.14
CA ASP A 66 14.82 -12.22 -1.12
C ASP A 66 13.74 -13.24 -1.46
N ALA A 67 13.43 -13.38 -2.76
CA ALA A 67 12.30 -14.16 -3.28
C ALA A 67 12.50 -15.68 -3.11
N SER A 68 13.17 -16.07 -2.03
CA SER A 68 13.24 -17.38 -1.43
C SER A 68 11.88 -18.08 -1.49
N GLN A 69 11.92 -19.33 -1.93
CA GLN A 69 10.76 -20.21 -2.01
C GLN A 69 10.06 -20.25 -0.65
N PRO A 70 8.74 -20.09 -0.58
CA PRO A 70 8.05 -20.14 0.70
C PRO A 70 8.28 -21.50 1.35
N MET A 71 8.72 -21.48 2.61
CA MET A 71 8.86 -22.68 3.43
C MET A 71 7.49 -23.36 3.61
N MET A 72 6.43 -22.57 3.72
CA MET A 72 5.05 -23.06 3.76
C MET A 72 4.10 -22.17 2.98
N TYR A 73 3.09 -22.80 2.38
CA TYR A 73 1.97 -22.14 1.73
C TYR A 73 0.70 -22.93 2.02
N VAL A 74 -0.23 -22.34 2.77
CA VAL A 74 -1.41 -23.03 3.34
C VAL A 74 -2.66 -22.20 3.09
N SER A 75 -3.75 -22.84 2.69
CA SER A 75 -5.08 -22.22 2.65
C SER A 75 -5.86 -22.54 3.92
N SER A 76 -6.51 -21.55 4.51
CA SER A 76 -7.38 -21.68 5.68
C SER A 76 -8.76 -21.09 5.41
N GLN A 77 -9.79 -21.63 6.06
CA GLN A 77 -11.13 -21.02 6.09
C GLN A 77 -11.24 -19.88 7.12
N ARG A 78 -10.21 -19.68 7.95
CA ARG A 78 -10.22 -18.63 8.99
C ARG A 78 -9.83 -17.28 8.41
N ALA A 79 -10.39 -16.22 8.98
CA ALA A 79 -10.05 -14.87 8.59
C ALA A 79 -8.61 -14.54 9.01
N PRO A 80 -7.89 -13.66 8.26
CA PRO A 80 -6.53 -13.28 8.61
C PRO A 80 -6.36 -12.77 10.04
N ALA A 81 -7.34 -12.02 10.57
CA ALA A 81 -7.30 -11.50 11.94
C ALA A 81 -7.29 -12.63 12.98
N ASP A 82 -8.18 -13.62 12.84
CA ASP A 82 -8.26 -14.76 13.77
C ASP A 82 -6.97 -15.59 13.81
N ILE A 83 -6.30 -15.71 12.66
CA ILE A 83 -5.01 -16.40 12.55
C ILE A 83 -3.90 -15.56 13.18
N ALA A 84 -3.88 -14.25 12.89
CA ALA A 84 -2.89 -13.34 13.47
C ALA A 84 -2.95 -13.34 15.00
N ASP A 85 -4.15 -13.20 15.57
CA ASP A 85 -4.36 -13.22 17.02
C ASP A 85 -3.96 -14.57 17.64
N CYS A 86 -4.28 -15.67 16.95
CA CYS A 86 -3.83 -16.99 17.38
C CYS A 86 -2.31 -17.10 17.40
N LEU A 87 -1.62 -16.65 16.35
CA LEU A 87 -0.16 -16.68 16.27
C LEU A 87 0.49 -15.76 17.32
N GLU A 88 -0.07 -14.58 17.58
CA GLU A 88 0.41 -13.66 18.63
C GLU A 88 0.35 -14.31 20.02
N SER A 89 -0.67 -15.12 20.28
CA SER A 89 -0.84 -15.82 21.56
C SER A 89 0.12 -17.00 21.76
N LYS A 90 0.69 -17.53 20.67
CA LYS A 90 1.54 -18.73 20.67
C LYS A 90 3.01 -18.40 20.54
N LEU A 91 3.32 -17.49 19.63
CA LEU A 91 4.69 -17.13 19.29
C LEU A 91 5.14 -15.97 20.15
N SER A 92 6.36 -16.06 20.66
CA SER A 92 7.01 -14.94 21.33
C SER A 92 7.65 -14.00 20.30
N ARG A 93 7.73 -12.70 20.62
CA ARG A 93 8.39 -11.69 19.78
C ARG A 93 7.78 -11.60 18.36
N VAL A 94 6.49 -11.29 18.34
CA VAL A 94 5.72 -11.11 17.11
C VAL A 94 5.54 -9.62 16.84
N ARG A 95 5.76 -9.21 15.59
CA ARG A 95 5.47 -7.86 15.10
C ARG A 95 4.55 -7.92 13.91
N MET A 96 3.36 -7.36 14.09
CA MET A 96 2.38 -7.28 13.02
C MET A 96 2.50 -5.96 12.28
N SER A 97 2.33 -6.03 10.96
CA SER A 97 2.15 -4.88 10.10
C SER A 97 1.09 -5.19 9.05
N ARG A 98 0.51 -4.15 8.45
CA ARG A 98 -0.49 -4.30 7.41
C ARG A 98 0.03 -3.68 6.12
N VAL A 99 -0.03 -4.46 5.03
CA VAL A 99 0.43 -4.04 3.71
C VAL A 99 -0.72 -4.27 2.73
N GLY A 100 -1.45 -3.19 2.43
CA GLY A 100 -2.71 -3.28 1.69
C GLY A 100 -3.74 -4.14 2.43
N ASP A 101 -4.25 -5.16 1.75
CA ASP A 101 -5.22 -6.11 2.31
C ASP A 101 -4.57 -7.28 3.06
N ALA A 102 -3.24 -7.43 2.96
CA ALA A 102 -2.52 -8.49 3.65
C ALA A 102 -2.06 -8.06 5.05
N THR A 103 -2.07 -9.01 5.98
CA THR A 103 -1.42 -8.88 7.28
C THR A 103 -0.06 -9.55 7.20
N GLU A 104 1.00 -8.82 7.50
CA GLU A 104 2.34 -9.36 7.65
C GLU A 104 2.68 -9.53 9.13
N ILE A 105 3.36 -10.62 9.44
CA ILE A 105 3.79 -10.97 10.78
C ILE A 105 5.27 -11.31 10.70
N ALA A 106 6.11 -10.51 11.35
CA ALA A 106 7.50 -10.83 11.57
C ALA A 106 7.63 -11.55 12.93
N VAL A 107 8.35 -12.67 12.93
CA VAL A 107 8.58 -13.50 14.12
C VAL A 107 10.08 -13.55 14.38
N GLY A 108 10.49 -13.30 15.62
CA GLY A 108 11.89 -13.33 16.04
C GLY A 108 12.32 -12.03 16.70
N SER A 109 13.62 -11.85 16.90
CA SER A 109 14.14 -10.65 17.56
C SER A 109 13.92 -9.39 16.72
N ASP A 110 13.67 -8.26 17.38
CA ASP A 110 13.41 -6.96 16.73
C ASP A 110 14.55 -6.52 15.78
N SER A 111 15.80 -6.94 16.05
CA SER A 111 16.98 -6.67 15.22
C SER A 111 17.23 -7.73 14.14
N ASN A 112 16.63 -8.91 14.24
CA ASN A 112 16.83 -10.02 13.30
C ASN A 112 15.63 -10.98 13.34
N ASN A 113 14.73 -10.83 12.37
CA ASN A 113 13.54 -11.65 12.27
C ASN A 113 13.88 -13.02 11.67
N SER A 114 13.38 -14.06 12.31
CA SER A 114 13.54 -15.47 11.94
C SER A 114 12.59 -15.88 10.82
N TYR A 115 11.35 -15.41 10.88
CA TYR A 115 10.30 -15.76 9.94
C TYR A 115 9.46 -14.57 9.55
N PHE A 116 8.88 -14.67 8.35
CA PHE A 116 7.87 -13.74 7.87
C PHE A 116 6.65 -14.51 7.40
N VAL A 117 5.51 -14.25 8.05
CA VAL A 117 4.21 -14.78 7.67
C VAL A 117 3.43 -13.69 6.96
N THR A 118 2.86 -14.02 5.81
CA THR A 118 1.92 -13.16 5.09
C THR A 118 0.56 -13.86 5.09
N LEU A 119 -0.44 -13.18 5.62
CA LEU A 119 -1.84 -13.60 5.61
C LEU A 119 -2.57 -12.76 4.57
N THR A 120 -2.95 -13.39 3.46
CA THR A 120 -3.70 -12.73 2.39
C THR A 120 -5.15 -13.18 2.44
N PRO A 121 -6.13 -12.26 2.57
CA PRO A 121 -7.53 -12.61 2.46
C PRO A 121 -7.82 -13.29 1.12
N LEU A 122 -8.57 -14.39 1.14
CA LEU A 122 -9.02 -15.07 -0.06
C LEU A 122 -10.45 -15.61 0.17
N ASN A 123 -11.42 -15.01 -0.54
CA ASN A 123 -12.85 -15.28 -0.35
C ASN A 123 -13.27 -15.07 1.13
N ALA A 124 -13.86 -16.09 1.75
CA ALA A 124 -14.25 -16.08 3.16
C ALA A 124 -13.12 -16.49 4.13
N GLY A 125 -11.93 -16.84 3.61
CA GLY A 125 -10.80 -17.32 4.41
C GLY A 125 -9.52 -16.58 4.10
N SER A 126 -8.40 -17.29 4.20
CA SER A 126 -7.08 -16.71 4.01
C SER A 126 -6.08 -17.70 3.43
N VAL A 127 -5.04 -17.14 2.81
CA VAL A 127 -3.85 -17.85 2.40
C VAL A 127 -2.70 -17.40 3.29
N ILE A 128 -1.99 -18.36 3.83
CA ILE A 128 -0.85 -18.20 4.72
C ILE A 128 0.39 -18.54 3.92
N LYS A 129 1.32 -17.59 3.82
CA LYS A 129 2.64 -17.79 3.23
C LYS A 129 3.68 -17.59 4.32
N VAL A 130 4.57 -18.55 4.52
CA VAL A 130 5.67 -18.45 5.49
C VAL A 130 7.00 -18.50 4.76
N ILE A 131 7.86 -17.52 5.03
CA ILE A 131 9.24 -17.44 4.53
C ILE A 131 10.20 -17.51 5.70
N HIS A 132 11.24 -18.34 5.57
CA HIS A 132 12.41 -18.35 6.42
C HIS A 132 13.61 -17.85 5.59
N PRO A 133 14.15 -16.65 5.85
CA PRO A 133 15.30 -16.13 5.09
C PRO A 133 16.54 -17.00 5.29
N ALA A 134 17.37 -17.17 4.26
CA ALA A 134 18.49 -18.12 4.25
C ALA A 134 19.56 -17.93 5.35
N ASN A 135 19.68 -16.71 5.90
CA ASN A 135 20.63 -16.38 6.98
C ASN A 135 19.93 -15.95 8.27
N ALA A 136 18.64 -16.26 8.40
CA ALA A 136 17.88 -15.92 9.58
C ALA A 136 18.15 -16.95 10.71
N PRO A 137 18.02 -16.53 11.98
CA PRO A 137 18.11 -17.45 13.10
C PRO A 137 16.93 -18.42 13.10
N ASP A 138 17.15 -19.62 13.61
CA ASP A 138 16.10 -20.64 13.79
C ASP A 138 15.48 -20.52 15.20
N ASP A 139 14.89 -19.35 15.48
CA ASP A 139 14.19 -19.04 16.74
C ASP A 139 12.84 -18.37 16.45
N PRO A 140 11.71 -19.10 16.51
CA PRO A 140 11.58 -20.47 17.00
C PRO A 140 12.14 -21.53 16.03
N PRO A 141 12.41 -22.77 16.48
CA PRO A 141 12.75 -23.87 15.58
C PRO A 141 11.69 -24.10 14.49
N GLU A 142 12.10 -24.48 13.28
CA GLU A 142 11.17 -24.71 12.16
C GLU A 142 9.98 -25.61 12.55
N SER A 143 10.21 -26.70 13.26
CA SER A 143 9.14 -27.62 13.67
C SER A 143 8.08 -26.97 14.55
N GLU A 144 8.48 -26.03 15.42
CA GLU A 144 7.56 -25.29 16.28
C GLU A 144 6.77 -24.27 15.46
N MET A 145 7.45 -23.54 14.56
CA MET A 145 6.79 -22.61 13.64
C MET A 145 5.74 -23.33 12.78
N ARG A 146 6.07 -24.49 12.22
CA ARG A 146 5.13 -25.31 11.43
C ARG A 146 3.94 -25.77 12.25
N PHE A 147 4.17 -26.17 13.50
CA PHE A 147 3.14 -26.65 14.40
C PHE A 147 2.14 -25.54 14.76
N ASP A 148 2.64 -24.35 15.11
CA ASP A 148 1.78 -23.23 15.47
C ASP A 148 0.97 -22.72 14.27
N ILE A 149 1.56 -22.68 13.07
CA ILE A 149 0.83 -22.37 11.84
C ILE A 149 -0.30 -23.38 11.61
N ALA A 150 -0.03 -24.68 11.74
CA ALA A 150 -1.05 -25.70 11.56
C ALA A 150 -2.20 -25.55 12.57
N ARG A 151 -1.89 -25.26 13.84
CA ARG A 151 -2.88 -25.08 14.90
C ARG A 151 -3.74 -23.82 14.70
N CYS A 152 -3.15 -22.75 14.18
CA CYS A 152 -3.85 -21.50 13.96
C CYS A 152 -4.60 -21.46 12.61
N ALA A 153 -4.23 -22.30 11.66
CA ALA A 153 -4.90 -22.40 10.35
C ALA A 153 -6.21 -23.22 10.39
N THR A 154 -6.47 -23.97 11.45
CA THR A 154 -7.70 -24.78 11.65
C THR A 154 -8.73 -24.10 12.50
#